data_AF-A0A5B0S9E9-F1
#
_entry.id   AF-A0A5B0S9E9-F1
#
_cell.length_a   1.000
_cell.length_b   1.000
_cell.length_c   1.000
_cell.angle_alpha   90.00
_cell.angle_beta   90.00
_cell.angle_gamma   90.00
#
_symmetry.space_group_name_H-M   'P 1'
#
loop_
_entity.id
_entity.type
_entity.pdbx_description
1 polymer ?
#
loop_
_entity_poly.entity_id
_entity_poly.type
_entity_poly.pdbx_seq_one_letter_code
_entity_poly.pdbx_strand_id
1 'polypeptide(L)'
;MIKQIFELLPAEINLFQFFINPGSFAQSVENLFCLSFLVKDGRAIIQTHDEHQIEREFPVVSSTESVGHEVLERNFTNAQIILEFTMQNWEDAIELYGIKSSIIPDRKQPTSSGKWH
;
A
#
# COMPACT_ATOMS: atom_id res chain seq x y z
N MET A 1 -10.16 -2.23 -8.53
CA MET A 1 -9.33 -1.92 -7.35
C MET A 1 -7.85 -1.94 -7.70
N ILE A 2 -7.24 -3.07 -8.09
CA ILE A 2 -5.80 -3.14 -8.45
C ILE A 2 -5.36 -2.05 -9.45
N LYS A 3 -6.07 -1.90 -10.58
CA LYS A 3 -5.79 -0.83 -11.57
C LYS A 3 -5.82 0.58 -10.96
N GLN A 4 -6.77 0.82 -10.07
CA GLN A 4 -6.92 2.11 -9.41
C GLN A 4 -5.79 2.38 -8.40
N ILE A 5 -5.37 1.35 -7.65
CA ILE A 5 -4.21 1.47 -6.76
C ILE A 5 -2.95 1.78 -7.56
N PHE A 6 -2.76 1.13 -8.72
CA PHE A 6 -1.64 1.41 -9.60
C PHE A 6 -1.62 2.87 -10.08
N GLU A 7 -2.77 3.40 -10.52
CA GLU A 7 -2.90 4.81 -10.94
C GLU A 7 -2.67 5.82 -9.79
N LEU A 8 -2.80 5.39 -8.54
CA LEU A 8 -2.61 6.22 -7.35
C LEU A 8 -1.19 6.14 -6.78
N LEU A 9 -0.33 5.24 -7.28
CA LEU A 9 1.04 5.12 -6.79
C LEU A 9 1.85 6.38 -7.19
N PRO A 10 2.38 7.15 -6.21
CA PRO A 10 3.26 8.27 -6.50
C PRO A 10 4.70 7.78 -6.73
N ALA A 11 5.61 8.74 -6.97
CA ALA A 11 7.04 8.44 -7.10
C ALA A 11 7.63 7.79 -5.83
N GLU A 12 7.17 8.20 -4.64
CA GLU A 12 7.48 7.57 -3.35
C GLU A 12 6.46 8.02 -2.29
N ILE A 13 5.97 7.11 -1.44
CA ILE A 13 5.11 7.44 -0.29
C ILE A 13 5.30 6.44 0.86
N ASN A 14 5.11 6.89 2.10
CA ASN A 14 5.04 6.01 3.26
C ASN A 14 3.98 4.91 3.05
N LEU A 15 4.37 3.65 3.24
CA LEU A 15 3.53 2.48 2.98
C LEU A 15 2.22 2.53 3.77
N PHE A 16 2.28 2.83 5.07
CA PHE A 16 1.12 2.85 5.96
C PHE A 16 0.14 3.96 5.58
N GLN A 17 0.65 5.15 5.26
CA GLN A 17 -0.19 6.26 4.79
C GLN A 17 -0.88 5.93 3.45
N PHE A 18 -0.29 5.06 2.63
CA PHE A 18 -0.86 4.67 1.34
C PHE A 18 -2.03 3.69 1.47
N PHE A 19 -1.85 2.58 2.21
CA PHE A 19 -2.85 1.51 2.22
C PHE A 19 -3.91 1.64 3.32
N ILE A 20 -3.61 2.35 4.43
CA ILE A 20 -4.52 2.43 5.56
C ILE A 20 -5.72 3.33 5.22
N ASN A 21 -6.90 2.79 5.46
CA ASN A 21 -8.14 3.53 5.55
C ASN A 21 -8.49 3.74 7.03
N PRO A 22 -8.53 4.99 7.54
CA PRO A 22 -8.78 5.26 8.96
C PRO A 22 -10.23 5.03 9.39
N GLY A 23 -11.16 4.89 8.43
CA GLY A 23 -12.56 4.57 8.69
C GLY A 23 -12.90 3.08 8.62
N SER A 24 -11.98 2.22 8.14
CA SER A 24 -12.27 0.80 7.95
C SER A 24 -11.01 -0.06 7.94
N PHE A 25 -10.85 -0.86 9.00
CA PHE A 25 -9.82 -1.91 9.07
C PHE A 25 -9.95 -2.90 7.91
N ALA A 26 -11.16 -3.35 7.59
CA ALA A 26 -11.40 -4.29 6.50
C ALA A 26 -10.97 -3.72 5.14
N GLN A 27 -11.26 -2.44 4.87
CA GLN A 27 -10.80 -1.79 3.64
C GLN A 27 -9.27 -1.65 3.63
N SER A 28 -8.61 -1.41 4.78
CA SER A 28 -7.14 -1.40 4.89
C SER A 28 -6.53 -2.76 4.53
N VAL A 29 -7.14 -3.86 4.99
CA VAL A 29 -6.72 -5.22 4.62
C VAL A 29 -6.91 -5.48 3.12
N GLU A 30 -8.04 -5.08 2.55
CA GLU A 30 -8.29 -5.19 1.10
C GLU A 30 -7.30 -4.38 0.27
N ASN A 31 -6.97 -3.16 0.71
CA ASN A 31 -6.00 -2.28 0.07
C ASN A 31 -4.61 -2.93 0.06
N LEU A 32 -4.17 -3.44 1.21
CA LEU A 32 -2.89 -4.13 1.34
C LEU A 32 -2.84 -5.40 0.49
N PHE A 33 -3.92 -6.19 0.49
CA PHE A 33 -4.02 -7.38 -0.35
C PHE A 33 -3.93 -7.05 -1.85
N CYS A 34 -4.62 -5.99 -2.30
CA CYS A 34 -4.54 -5.55 -3.69
C CYS A 34 -3.15 -5.00 -4.05
N LEU A 35 -2.51 -4.25 -3.14
CA LEU A 35 -1.14 -3.79 -3.30
C LEU A 35 -0.15 -4.97 -3.43
N SER A 36 -0.36 -6.04 -2.67
CA SER A 36 0.50 -7.23 -2.75
C SER A 36 0.55 -7.85 -4.16
N PHE A 37 -0.53 -7.76 -4.95
CA PHE A 37 -0.52 -8.21 -6.34
C PHE A 37 0.31 -7.29 -7.24
N LEU A 38 0.31 -5.97 -6.99
CA LEU A 38 1.17 -5.04 -7.73
C LEU A 38 2.65 -5.32 -7.44
N VAL A 39 3.00 -5.61 -6.18
CA VAL A 39 4.35 -5.99 -5.79
C VAL A 39 4.75 -7.32 -6.43
N LYS A 40 3.87 -8.33 -6.35
CA LYS A 40 4.07 -9.64 -6.98
C LYS A 40 4.25 -9.54 -8.50
N ASP A 41 3.48 -8.67 -9.16
CA ASP A 41 3.53 -8.45 -10.61
C ASP A 41 4.71 -7.53 -11.02
N GLY A 42 5.54 -7.06 -10.09
CA GLY A 42 6.66 -6.15 -10.38
C GLY A 42 6.23 -4.75 -10.82
N ARG A 43 4.98 -4.36 -10.54
CA ARG A 43 4.42 -3.02 -10.83
C ARG A 43 4.55 -2.03 -9.68
N ALA A 44 4.81 -2.51 -8.47
CA ALA A 44 5.12 -1.70 -7.32
C ALA A 44 6.33 -2.27 -6.59
N ILE A 45 7.09 -1.42 -5.92
CA ILE A 45 8.22 -1.82 -5.08
C ILE A 45 8.05 -1.23 -3.68
N ILE A 46 8.46 -1.99 -2.66
CA ILE A 46 8.55 -1.51 -1.29
C ILE A 46 10.02 -1.45 -0.92
N GLN A 47 10.46 -0.30 -0.40
CA GLN A 47 11.85 -0.07 -0.02
C GLN A 47 11.92 0.26 1.48
N THR A 48 12.81 -0.44 2.19
CA THR A 48 13.13 -0.19 3.60
C THR A 48 14.46 0.53 3.78
N HIS A 49 15.22 0.68 2.71
CA HIS A 49 16.51 1.37 2.69
C HIS A 49 16.50 2.46 1.62
N ASP A 50 17.31 3.49 1.80
CA ASP A 50 17.55 4.52 0.79
C ASP A 50 18.58 4.08 -0.27
N GLU A 51 18.93 4.98 -1.17
CA GLU A 51 19.92 4.73 -2.23
C GLU A 51 21.34 4.46 -1.71
N HIS A 52 21.64 4.84 -0.47
CA HIS A 52 22.90 4.63 0.22
C HIS A 52 22.89 3.38 1.12
N GLN A 53 21.83 2.56 1.04
CA GLN A 53 21.62 1.38 1.89
C GLN A 53 21.48 1.72 3.38
N ILE A 54 21.03 2.93 3.70
CA ILE A 54 20.69 3.33 5.05
C ILE A 54 19.23 2.95 5.29
N GLU A 55 18.96 2.28 6.42
CA GLU A 55 17.60 1.92 6.82
C GLU A 55 16.75 3.19 6.98
N ARG A 56 15.57 3.18 6.35
CA ARG A 56 14.60 4.26 6.44
C ARG A 56 13.82 4.14 7.74
N GLU A 57 13.36 5.26 8.28
CA GLU A 57 12.49 5.30 9.45
C GLU A 57 11.17 4.52 9.23
N PHE A 58 10.71 4.46 7.98
CA PHE A 58 9.51 3.73 7.58
C PHE A 58 9.65 3.18 6.16
N PRO A 59 8.96 2.06 5.85
CA PRO A 59 8.90 1.52 4.50
C PRO A 59 8.16 2.48 3.57
N VAL A 60 8.69 2.63 2.36
CA VAL A 60 8.08 3.42 1.29
C VAL A 60 7.64 2.53 0.14
N VAL A 61 6.55 2.90 -0.53
CA VAL A 61 6.03 2.23 -1.72
C VAL A 61 6.02 3.19 -2.91
N SER A 62 6.36 2.67 -4.08
CA SER A 62 6.39 3.42 -5.34
C SER A 62 6.03 2.53 -6.53
N SER A 63 5.64 3.15 -7.64
CA SER A 63 5.46 2.44 -8.91
C SER A 63 6.82 2.17 -9.54
N THR A 64 7.02 0.96 -10.07
CA THR A 64 8.28 0.62 -10.75
C THR A 64 8.52 1.43 -12.01
N GLU A 65 7.47 2.01 -12.62
CA GLU A 65 7.59 2.89 -13.78
C GLU A 65 8.14 4.29 -13.42
N SER A 66 7.97 4.73 -12.17
CA SER A 66 8.46 6.03 -11.70
C SER A 66 9.86 5.94 -11.10
N VAL A 67 10.37 4.72 -10.92
CA VAL A 67 11.70 4.44 -10.37
C VAL A 67 12.68 4.21 -11.53
N GLY A 68 13.87 4.83 -11.47
CA GLY A 68 14.90 4.65 -12.49
C GLY A 68 15.39 3.20 -12.59
N HIS A 69 15.75 2.77 -13.80
CA HIS A 69 16.16 1.38 -14.09
C HIS A 69 17.32 0.89 -13.18
N GLU A 70 18.23 1.79 -12.80
CA GLU A 70 19.37 1.51 -11.91
C GLU A 70 18.92 1.14 -10.48
N VAL A 71 17.86 1.76 -9.99
CA VAL A 71 17.29 1.50 -8.66
C VAL A 71 16.55 0.17 -8.66
N LEU A 72 15.89 -0.19 -9.77
CA LEU A 72 15.26 -1.50 -9.92
C LEU A 72 16.31 -2.61 -9.85
N GLU A 73 17.39 -2.53 -10.64
CA GLU A 73 18.44 -3.56 -10.65
C GLU A 73 19.13 -3.77 -9.30
N ARG A 74 19.30 -2.69 -8.51
CA ARG A 74 19.87 -2.77 -7.16
C ARG A 74 18.92 -3.35 -6.11
N ASN A 75 17.61 -3.13 -6.27
CA ASN A 75 16.59 -3.55 -5.29
C ASN A 75 15.83 -4.82 -5.69
N PHE A 76 16.27 -5.54 -6.74
CA PHE A 76 15.65 -6.78 -7.23
C PHE A 76 15.82 -8.00 -6.31
N THR A 77 16.19 -7.79 -5.04
CA THR A 77 15.96 -8.82 -4.02
C THR A 77 14.46 -8.82 -3.73
N ASN A 78 13.78 -9.92 -4.09
CA ASN A 78 12.37 -10.16 -3.76
C ASN A 78 12.11 -9.85 -2.28
N ALA A 79 11.69 -8.62 -1.98
CA ALA A 79 11.48 -8.17 -0.62
C ALA A 79 10.18 -8.81 -0.11
N GLN A 80 10.32 -10.01 0.45
CA GLN A 80 9.23 -10.67 1.14
C GLN A 80 9.04 -9.98 2.50
N ILE A 81 7.97 -9.21 2.64
CA ILE A 81 7.61 -8.56 3.90
C ILE A 81 6.59 -9.44 4.62
N ILE A 82 6.90 -9.81 5.86
CA ILE A 82 5.93 -10.42 6.78
C ILE A 82 5.46 -9.29 7.69
N LEU A 83 4.19 -8.90 7.56
CA LEU A 83 3.57 -7.86 8.36
C LEU A 83 2.48 -8.47 9.24
N GLU A 84 2.62 -8.33 10.55
CA GLU A 84 1.51 -8.50 11.47
C GLU A 84 0.64 -7.25 11.44
N PHE A 85 -0.66 -7.41 11.17
CA PHE A 85 -1.58 -6.29 11.03
C PHE A 85 -2.91 -6.58 11.72
N THR A 86 -2.94 -6.30 13.03
CA THR A 86 -4.14 -6.40 13.86
C THR A 86 -4.93 -5.10 13.87
N MET A 87 -6.15 -5.12 14.42
CA MET A 87 -6.93 -3.89 14.63
C MET A 87 -6.20 -2.90 15.54
N GLN A 88 -5.49 -3.38 16.57
CA GLN A 88 -4.68 -2.52 17.43
C GLN A 88 -3.55 -1.87 16.62
N ASN A 89 -2.80 -2.64 15.82
CA ASN A 89 -1.74 -2.07 14.99
C ASN A 89 -2.26 -1.05 13.98
N TRP A 90 -3.47 -1.27 13.46
CA TRP A 90 -4.14 -0.33 12.57
C TRP A 90 -4.47 1.00 13.27
N GLU A 91 -5.05 0.96 14.47
CA GLU A 91 -5.32 2.15 15.28
C GLU A 91 -4.03 2.89 15.64
N ASP A 92 -3.01 2.16 16.11
CA ASP A 92 -1.70 2.72 16.48
C ASP A 92 -1.04 3.39 15.26
N ALA A 93 -1.10 2.77 14.08
CA ALA A 93 -0.55 3.33 12.85
C ALA A 93 -1.30 4.59 12.40
N ILE A 94 -2.63 4.65 12.57
CA ILE A 94 -3.40 5.86 12.28
C ILE A 94 -2.93 7.03 13.14
N GLU A 95 -2.71 6.79 14.43
CA GLU A 95 -2.23 7.81 15.36
C GLU A 95 -0.78 8.22 15.02
N LEU A 96 0.12 7.23 14.93
CA LEU A 96 1.54 7.44 14.70
C LEU A 96 1.83 8.21 13.42
N TYR A 97 1.17 7.85 12.31
CA TYR A 97 1.38 8.47 11.00
C TYR A 97 0.38 9.59 10.68
N GLY A 98 -0.48 9.96 11.65
CA GLY A 98 -1.44 11.06 11.51
C GLY A 98 -2.44 10.87 10.36
N ILE A 99 -2.89 9.64 10.09
CA ILE A 99 -3.69 9.30 8.91
C ILE A 99 -5.12 9.81 9.07
N LYS A 100 -5.48 10.88 8.35
CA LYS A 100 -6.81 11.51 8.45
C LYS A 100 -7.81 11.09 7.37
N SER A 101 -7.33 10.55 6.27
CA SER A 101 -8.16 10.11 5.13
C SER A 101 -7.48 8.98 4.37
N SER A 102 -8.28 8.13 3.71
CA SER A 102 -7.78 7.08 2.83
C SER A 102 -7.35 7.65 1.48
N ILE A 103 -6.16 7.27 1.00
CA ILE A 103 -5.71 7.57 -0.37
C ILE A 103 -6.43 6.69 -1.38
N ILE A 104 -6.59 5.40 -1.06
CA ILE A 104 -7.30 4.44 -1.89
C ILE A 104 -8.81 4.57 -1.58
N PRO A 105 -9.66 4.94 -2.55
CA PRO A 105 -11.09 5.04 -2.35
C PRO A 105 -11.74 3.68 -2.06
N ASP A 106 -12.80 3.71 -1.26
CA ASP A 106 -13.57 2.52 -0.92
C ASP A 106 -14.14 1.84 -2.16
N ARG A 107 -14.27 0.51 -2.07
CA ARG A 107 -15.02 -0.24 -3.08
C ARG A 107 -16.46 0.27 -3.11
N LYS A 108 -16.93 0.67 -4.29
CA LYS A 108 -18.37 0.91 -4.51
C LYS A 108 -19.12 -0.39 -4.19
N GLN A 109 -19.87 -0.41 -3.10
CA GLN A 109 -20.77 -1.53 -2.84
C GLN A 109 -21.80 -1.58 -3.97
N PRO A 110 -22.06 -2.75 -4.57
CA PRO A 110 -23.18 -2.88 -5.50
C PRO A 110 -24.45 -2.51 -4.71
N THR A 111 -25.20 -1.53 -5.19
CA THR A 111 -26.50 -1.17 -4.62
C THR A 111 -27.36 -2.42 -4.65
N SER A 112 -27.63 -3.02 -3.49
CA SER A 112 -28.50 -4.18 -3.37
C SER A 112 -29.94 -3.74 -3.62
N SER A 113 -30.33 -3.54 -4.87
CA SER A 113 -31.72 -3.47 -5.30
C SER A 113 -32.29 -4.88 -5.53
N GLY A 114 -31.93 -5.83 -4.65
CA GLY A 114 -32.44 -7.19 -4.67
C GLY A 114 -33.72 -7.27 -3.86
N LYS A 115 -34.86 -6.90 -4.47
CA LYS A 115 -36.17 -7.36 -3.99
C LYS A 115 -36.22 -8.86 -4.26
N TRP A 116 -36.06 -9.66 -3.21
CA TRP A 116 -36.43 -11.07 -3.24
C TRP A 116 -37.97 -11.12 -3.31
N HIS A 117 -38.48 -11.72 -4.39
CA HIS A 117 -39.90 -12.00 -4.61
C HIS A 117 -40.17 -13.50 -4.40
#